data_AF-A0A252F6T0-F1
#
_entry.id   AF-A0A252F6T0-F1
#
_cell.length_a   1.000
_cell.length_b   1.000
_cell.length_c   1.000
_cell.angle_alpha   90.00
_cell.angle_beta   90.00
_cell.angle_gamma   90.00
#
_symmetry.space_group_name_H-M   'P 1'
#
loop_
_entity.id
_entity.type
_entity.pdbx_description
1 polymer ?
#
loop_
_entity_poly.entity_id
_entity_poly.type
_entity_poly.pdbx_seq_one_letter_code
_entity_poly.pdbx_strand_id
1 'polypeptide(L)'
;MKLCCNAAIAISSFAIYLAWCQPARLLYPQKWLYPAAARHFFVAVSEITRSIAGVMNSICQRNPSFGKCFEKLSCAQFIKLVISQIPSETAA
;
A
#
# COMPACT_ATOMS: atom_id res chain seq x y z
N MET A 1 10.92 1.83 18.56
CA MET A 1 11.64 1.88 17.26
C MET A 1 10.77 2.61 16.25
N LYS A 2 11.11 3.85 15.88
CA LYS A 2 10.47 4.56 14.76
C LYS A 2 10.98 3.90 13.48
N LEU A 3 10.14 3.14 12.77
CA LEU A 3 10.43 2.86 11.36
C LEU A 3 10.56 4.24 10.70
N CYS A 4 11.76 4.58 10.26
CA CYS A 4 12.02 5.82 9.54
C CYS A 4 10.97 5.93 8.43
N CYS A 5 10.26 7.06 8.32
CA CYS A 5 9.13 7.23 7.39
C CYS A 5 9.44 6.74 5.95
N ASN A 6 10.72 6.80 5.56
CA ASN A 6 11.24 6.31 4.29
C ASN A 6 11.00 4.80 4.06
N ALA A 7 11.15 3.95 5.09
CA ALA A 7 10.94 2.51 4.97
C ALA A 7 9.46 2.17 4.76
N ALA A 8 8.56 2.84 5.47
CA ALA A 8 7.12 2.64 5.31
C ALA A 8 6.63 3.10 3.93
N ILE A 9 7.19 4.20 3.41
CA ILE A 9 6.93 4.66 2.04
C ILE A 9 7.44 3.64 1.03
N ALA A 10 8.69 3.17 1.15
CA ALA A 10 9.26 2.18 0.22
C ALA A 10 8.45 0.87 0.19
N ILE A 11 8.04 0.36 1.35
CA ILE A 11 7.18 -0.82 1.47
C ILE A 11 5.83 -0.59 0.77
N SER A 12 5.21 0.56 1.01
CA SER A 12 3.90 0.89 0.42
C SER A 12 4.00 1.05 -1.10
N SER A 13 5.03 1.75 -1.59
CA SER A 13 5.29 1.92 -3.03
C SER A 13 5.54 0.60 -3.73
N PHE A 14 6.31 -0.31 -3.14
CA PHE A 14 6.55 -1.62 -3.73
C PHE A 14 5.28 -2.49 -3.74
N ALA A 15 4.47 -2.44 -2.68
CA ALA A 15 3.18 -3.12 -2.67
C ALA A 15 2.24 -2.56 -3.77
N ILE A 16 2.21 -1.25 -3.97
CA ILE A 16 1.46 -0.61 -5.07
C ILE A 16 2.01 -1.07 -6.42
N TYR A 17 3.32 -1.10 -6.60
CA TYR A 17 3.97 -1.57 -7.83
C TYR A 17 3.61 -3.02 -8.16
N LEU A 18 3.75 -3.95 -7.20
CA LEU A 18 3.36 -5.35 -7.40
C LEU A 18 1.91 -5.46 -7.84
N ALA A 19 1.03 -4.76 -7.13
CA ALA A 19 -0.39 -4.75 -7.41
C ALA A 19 -0.74 -4.10 -8.75
N TRP A 20 0.03 -3.12 -9.21
CA TRP A 20 -0.13 -2.51 -10.53
C TRP A 20 0.33 -3.44 -11.65
N CYS A 21 1.42 -4.19 -11.46
CA CYS A 21 1.88 -5.20 -12.43
C CYS A 21 0.91 -6.39 -12.54
N GLN A 22 0.22 -6.77 -11.46
CA GLN A 22 -0.71 -7.90 -11.44
C GLN A 22 -2.03 -7.55 -10.72
N PRO A 23 -2.87 -6.67 -11.31
CA PRO A 23 -4.06 -6.14 -10.65
C PRO A 23 -5.11 -7.21 -10.33
N ALA A 24 -5.19 -8.26 -11.15
CA ALA A 24 -6.08 -9.40 -10.91
C ALA A 24 -5.80 -10.12 -9.57
N ARG A 25 -4.55 -10.09 -9.09
CA ARG A 25 -4.14 -10.76 -7.83
C ARG A 25 -4.45 -9.93 -6.58
N LEU A 26 -4.89 -8.68 -6.75
CA LEU A 26 -5.35 -7.85 -5.65
C LEU A 26 -6.63 -8.39 -4.98
N LEU A 27 -7.31 -9.36 -5.61
CA LEU A 27 -8.42 -10.11 -4.99
C LEU A 27 -7.96 -10.94 -3.79
N TYR A 28 -6.67 -11.28 -3.70
CA TYR A 28 -6.11 -12.13 -2.65
C TYR A 28 -4.86 -11.51 -1.99
N PRO A 29 -4.98 -10.31 -1.40
CA PRO A 29 -3.82 -9.56 -0.91
C PRO A 29 -3.10 -10.28 0.23
N GLN A 30 -3.83 -11.00 1.07
CA GLN A 30 -3.28 -11.81 2.17
C GLN A 30 -2.50 -13.04 1.69
N LYS A 31 -2.86 -13.61 0.54
CA LYS A 31 -2.22 -14.83 0.01
C LYS A 31 -1.03 -14.54 -0.90
N TRP A 32 -0.97 -13.33 -1.46
CA TRP A 32 0.06 -12.99 -2.44
C TRP A 32 0.73 -11.65 -2.15
N LEU A 33 -0.02 -10.54 -2.14
CA LEU A 33 0.54 -9.19 -2.11
C LEU A 33 1.40 -8.95 -0.87
N TYR A 34 0.83 -9.17 0.32
CA TYR A 34 1.56 -8.92 1.57
C TYR A 34 2.70 -9.92 1.80
N PRO A 35 2.53 -11.23 1.56
CA PRO A 35 3.66 -12.18 1.60
C PRO A 35 4.78 -11.86 0.61
N ALA A 36 4.46 -11.43 -0.61
CA ALA A 36 5.47 -11.09 -1.61
C ALA A 36 6.27 -9.84 -1.21
N ALA A 37 5.59 -8.78 -0.74
CA ALA A 37 6.25 -7.60 -0.21
C ALA A 37 7.08 -7.91 1.03
N ALA A 38 6.56 -8.73 1.95
CA ALA A 38 7.26 -9.17 3.17
C ALA A 38 8.58 -9.89 2.84
N ARG A 39 8.56 -10.79 1.86
CA ARG A 39 9.77 -11.49 1.38
C ARG A 39 10.79 -10.53 0.77
N HIS A 40 10.36 -9.53 0.01
CA HIS A 40 11.26 -8.58 -0.62
C HIS A 40 12.02 -7.72 0.40
N PHE A 41 11.35 -7.27 1.46
CA PHE A 41 11.95 -6.42 2.49
C PHE A 41 12.50 -7.17 3.71
N PHE A 42 12.43 -8.51 3.72
CA PHE A 42 12.83 -9.35 4.86
C PHE A 42 12.13 -8.95 6.19
N VAL A 43 10.82 -8.71 6.12
CA VAL A 43 9.99 -8.27 7.24
C VAL A 43 8.79 -9.20 7.46
N ALA A 44 8.10 -9.05 8.59
CA ALA A 44 6.87 -9.77 8.84
C ALA A 44 5.72 -9.24 7.96
N VAL A 45 4.77 -10.11 7.60
CA VAL A 45 3.56 -9.72 6.84
C VAL A 45 2.75 -8.65 7.59
N SER A 46 2.73 -8.70 8.93
CA SER A 46 2.09 -7.70 9.77
C SER A 46 2.77 -6.32 9.71
N GLU A 47 4.06 -6.27 9.40
CA GLU A 47 4.80 -5.00 9.20
C GLU A 47 4.44 -4.34 7.87
N ILE A 48 4.11 -5.11 6.85
CA ILE A 48 3.64 -4.58 5.55
C ILE A 48 2.31 -3.84 5.74
N THR A 49 1.33 -4.50 6.35
CA THR A 49 0.01 -3.89 6.59
C THR A 49 0.10 -2.69 7.52
N ARG A 50 0.93 -2.76 8.57
CA ARG A 50 1.20 -1.62 9.47
C ARG A 50 1.85 -0.44 8.74
N SER A 51 2.79 -0.71 7.83
CA SER A 51 3.46 0.34 7.06
C SER A 51 2.49 1.06 6.12
N ILE A 52 1.66 0.31 5.40
CA ILE A 52 0.62 0.86 4.52
C ILE A 52 -0.38 1.69 5.32
N ALA A 53 -0.88 1.17 6.44
CA ALA A 53 -1.78 1.90 7.32
C ALA A 53 -1.13 3.17 7.89
N GLY A 54 0.15 3.13 8.24
CA GLY A 54 0.91 4.30 8.68
C GLY A 54 1.01 5.39 7.61
N VAL A 55 1.23 4.99 6.35
CA VAL A 55 1.22 5.92 5.21
C VAL A 55 -0.17 6.52 5.00
N MET A 56 -1.22 5.71 5.02
CA MET A 56 -2.60 6.18 4.93
C MET A 56 -2.92 7.23 6.01
N ASN A 57 -2.61 6.92 7.27
CA ASN A 57 -2.81 7.85 8.39
C ASN A 57 -2.01 9.14 8.22
N SER A 58 -0.77 9.05 7.73
CA SER A 58 0.07 10.23 7.47
C SER A 58 -0.53 11.13 6.38
N ILE A 59 -1.11 10.54 5.33
CA ILE A 59 -1.81 11.27 4.26
C ILE A 59 -3.05 11.96 4.84
N CYS A 60 -3.84 11.27 5.67
CA CYS A 60 -5.03 11.83 6.34
C CYS A 60 -4.69 13.03 7.21
N GLN A 61 -3.64 12.92 8.01
CA GLN A 61 -3.21 13.99 8.92
C GLN A 61 -2.75 15.23 8.16
N ARG A 62 -2.07 15.05 7.02
CA ARG A 62 -1.60 16.15 6.18
C ARG A 62 -2.71 16.77 5.33
N ASN A 63 -3.75 16.01 5.03
CA ASN A 63 -4.86 16.45 4.20
C ASN A 63 -6.20 16.01 4.82
N PRO A 64 -6.74 16.79 5.78
CA PRO A 64 -7.95 16.42 6.52
C PRO A 64 -9.19 16.28 5.63
N SER A 65 -9.21 16.89 4.45
CA SER A 65 -10.23 16.67 3.41
C SER A 65 -10.29 15.22 2.93
N PHE A 66 -9.16 14.50 2.92
CA PHE A 66 -9.10 13.06 2.62
C PHE A 66 -9.24 12.17 3.85
N GLY A 67 -9.13 12.72 5.07
CA GLY A 67 -9.18 11.95 6.32
C GLY A 67 -10.45 11.11 6.46
N LYS A 68 -11.61 11.70 6.11
CA LYS A 68 -12.90 10.98 6.11
C LYS A 68 -12.98 9.87 5.05
N CYS A 69 -12.22 9.97 3.97
CA CYS A 69 -12.21 9.00 2.88
C CYS A 69 -11.35 7.78 3.21
N PHE A 70 -10.22 7.98 3.90
CA PHE A 70 -9.29 6.91 4.22
C PHE A 70 -9.59 6.18 5.53
N GLU A 71 -10.32 6.79 6.48
CA GLU A 71 -10.77 6.11 7.72
C GLU A 71 -11.58 4.83 7.46
N LYS A 72 -12.23 4.73 6.30
CA LYS A 72 -13.07 3.59 5.90
C LYS A 72 -12.40 2.62 4.94
N LEU A 73 -11.17 2.90 4.49
CA LEU A 73 -10.48 2.09 3.49
C LEU A 73 -9.57 1.06 4.15
N SER A 74 -9.68 -0.20 3.73
CA SER A 74 -8.66 -1.21 4.00
C SER A 74 -7.38 -0.93 3.19
N CYS A 75 -6.24 -1.47 3.64
CA CYS A 75 -4.97 -1.36 2.90
C CYS A 75 -5.08 -1.82 1.43
N ALA A 76 -5.86 -2.86 1.15
CA ALA A 76 -6.08 -3.34 -0.21
C ALA A 76 -6.94 -2.37 -1.04
N GLN A 77 -8.00 -1.80 -0.46
CA GLN A 77 -8.82 -0.79 -1.15
C GLN A 77 -8.03 0.49 -1.39
N PHE A 78 -7.17 0.89 -0.46
CA PHE A 78 -6.24 2.00 -0.65
C PHE A 78 -5.32 1.76 -1.85
N ILE A 79 -4.67 0.60 -1.90
CA ILE A 79 -3.79 0.26 -3.04
C ILE A 79 -4.57 0.24 -4.36
N LYS A 80 -5.79 -0.33 -4.37
CA LYS A 80 -6.67 -0.32 -5.55
C LYS A 80 -7.00 1.09 -6.01
N LEU A 81 -7.31 1.98 -5.06
CA LEU A 81 -7.60 3.38 -5.34
C LEU A 81 -6.37 4.06 -5.96
N VAL A 82 -5.18 3.90 -5.37
CA VAL A 82 -3.95 4.50 -5.92
C VAL A 82 -3.69 4.01 -7.34
N ILE A 83 -3.80 2.70 -7.58
CA ILE A 83 -3.59 2.10 -8.90
C ILE A 83 -4.58 2.63 -9.93
N SER A 84 -5.85 2.85 -9.55
CA SER A 84 -6.86 3.42 -10.46
C SER A 84 -6.54 4.85 -10.93
N GLN A 85 -5.63 5.55 -10.24
CA GLN A 85 -5.17 6.88 -10.62
C GLN A 85 -3.91 6.85 -11.50
N ILE A 86 -3.29 5.68 -11.71
CA ILE A 86 -2.12 5.52 -12.57
C ILE A 86 -2.61 5.39 -14.03
N PRO A 87 -2.24 6.31 -14.94
CA PRO A 87 -2.68 6.26 -16.34
C PRO A 87 -2.22 4.97 -17.01
N SER A 88 -3.12 4.31 -17.75
CA SER A 88 -2.87 3.01 -18.40
C SER A 88 -1.74 3.03 -19.44
N GLU A 89 -1.34 4.20 -19.92
CA GLU A 89 -0.23 4.37 -20.88
C GLU A 89 1.15 3.98 -20.31
N THR A 90 1.25 3.79 -19.00
CA THR A 90 2.49 3.35 -18.35
C THR A 90 2.62 1.83 -18.22
N ALA A 91 1.59 1.05 -18.56
CA ALA A 91 1.63 -0.42 -18.48
C ALA A 91 2.46 -1.01 -19.65
N ALA A 92 3.78 -0.94 -19.50
CA ALA A 92 4.77 -1.61 -20.37
C ALA A 92 4.95 -3.08 -20.00
#